data_AF-A0A224YNB5-F1
#
_entry.id   AF-A0A224YNB5-F1
#
_cell.length_a   1.000
_cell.length_b   1.000
_cell.length_c   1.000
_cell.angle_alpha   90.00
_cell.angle_beta   90.00
_cell.angle_gamma   90.00
#
_symmetry.space_group_name_H-M   'P 1'
#
loop_
_entity.id
_entity.type
_entity.pdbx_description
1 polymer ?
#
loop_
_entity_poly.entity_id
_entity_poly.type
_entity_poly.pdbx_seq_one_letter_code
_entity_poly.pdbx_strand_id
1 'polypeptide(L)'
;MKRQAILAACVYFAADVIIAMLTNTRGRVAQLDIKQFVNTTRQIWTYITTSSALVTCEVDRMRSMHRLSISFRRTFVYNGTRMDMQMRGVFDRLCKQRMTLFGRRSNIRYDLRVKNSSIDRRPHPDCRYYLYRVMGPRTEHTIYTPDCQRVVSLRQG
;
A
#
# COMPACT_ATOMS: atom_id res chain seq x y z
N MET A 1 51.56 -32.66 -38.34
CA MET A 1 51.75 -31.28 -37.83
C MET A 1 50.39 -30.67 -37.50
N LYS A 2 50.22 -30.19 -36.26
CA LYS A 2 49.20 -29.24 -35.70
C LYS A 2 47.70 -29.64 -35.83
N ARG A 3 47.05 -29.99 -34.69
CA ARG A 3 46.16 -29.17 -33.81
C ARG A 3 44.89 -28.71 -34.57
N GLN A 4 43.67 -28.93 -34.10
CA GLN A 4 43.10 -28.50 -32.82
C GLN A 4 41.77 -29.24 -32.54
N ALA A 5 41.48 -29.45 -31.26
CA ALA A 5 40.21 -29.91 -30.72
C ALA A 5 39.16 -28.79 -30.75
N ILE A 6 37.98 -29.05 -31.34
CA ILE A 6 36.79 -28.20 -31.20
C ILE A 6 35.56 -29.09 -31.09
N LEU A 7 35.37 -29.77 -29.96
CA LEU A 7 34.09 -30.44 -29.67
C LEU A 7 33.61 -30.25 -28.21
N ALA A 8 34.37 -29.59 -27.34
CA ALA A 8 33.98 -29.40 -25.94
C ALA A 8 33.28 -28.04 -25.65
N ALA A 9 33.29 -27.08 -26.57
CA ALA A 9 32.75 -25.73 -26.31
C ALA A 9 31.23 -25.60 -26.50
N CYS A 10 30.61 -26.43 -27.34
CA CYS A 10 29.18 -26.30 -27.66
C CYS A 10 28.24 -26.88 -26.59
N VAL A 11 28.75 -27.74 -25.68
CA VAL A 11 27.92 -28.35 -24.62
C VAL A 11 27.74 -27.40 -23.43
N TYR A 12 28.68 -26.49 -23.19
CA TYR A 12 28.59 -25.56 -22.06
C TYR A 12 27.53 -24.47 -22.27
N PHE A 13 27.41 -23.94 -23.49
CA PHE A 13 26.46 -22.86 -23.79
C PHE A 13 24.98 -23.26 -23.61
N ALA A 14 24.62 -24.53 -23.77
CA ALA A 14 23.23 -24.96 -23.62
C ALA A 14 22.79 -24.99 -22.14
N ALA A 15 23.67 -25.35 -21.21
CA ALA A 15 23.36 -25.36 -19.78
C ALA A 15 23.22 -23.94 -19.22
N ASP A 16 24.05 -23.00 -19.67
CA ASP A 16 23.98 -21.59 -19.24
C ASP A 16 22.67 -20.92 -19.69
N VAL A 17 22.16 -21.27 -20.88
CA VAL A 17 20.84 -20.81 -21.36
C VAL A 17 19.71 -21.41 -20.53
N ILE A 18 19.82 -22.65 -20.05
CA ILE A 18 18.82 -23.26 -19.16
C ILE A 18 18.83 -22.60 -17.77
N ILE A 19 20.00 -22.26 -17.23
CA ILE A 19 20.12 -21.56 -15.93
C ILE A 19 19.54 -20.14 -16.03
N ALA A 20 19.69 -19.46 -17.17
CA ALA A 20 19.07 -18.16 -17.41
C ALA A 20 17.52 -18.22 -17.47
N MET A 21 16.93 -19.38 -17.81
CA MET A 21 15.48 -19.57 -17.76
C MET A 21 14.94 -19.83 -16.34
N LEU A 22 15.81 -20.17 -15.38
CA LEU A 22 15.45 -20.41 -13.97
C LEU A 22 15.53 -19.16 -13.08
N THR A 23 16.10 -18.06 -13.57
CA THR A 23 16.13 -16.76 -12.85
C THR A 23 15.13 -15.75 -13.38
N ASN A 24 14.11 -16.20 -14.13
CA ASN A 24 12.88 -15.43 -14.32
C ASN A 24 12.04 -15.43 -13.03
N THR A 25 12.65 -15.09 -11.90
CA THR A 25 11.99 -14.45 -10.77
C THR A 25 11.65 -13.01 -11.16
N ARG A 26 10.87 -12.85 -12.24
CA ARG A 26 9.88 -11.77 -12.27
C ARG A 26 8.86 -12.20 -11.22
N GLY A 27 9.21 -11.95 -9.95
CA GLY A 27 8.39 -12.26 -8.80
C GLY A 27 6.98 -11.90 -9.17
N ARG A 28 6.06 -12.87 -9.09
CA ARG A 28 4.64 -12.67 -9.39
C ARG A 28 4.26 -11.33 -8.79
N VAL A 29 4.06 -10.32 -9.63
CA VAL A 29 3.50 -9.05 -9.17
C VAL A 29 2.17 -9.48 -8.61
N ALA A 30 2.07 -9.58 -7.29
CA ALA A 30 0.84 -9.97 -6.63
C ALA A 30 -0.21 -9.03 -7.21
N GLN A 31 -1.20 -9.59 -7.90
CA GLN A 31 -2.18 -8.82 -8.64
C GLN A 31 -2.83 -7.85 -7.65
N LEU A 32 -2.49 -6.57 -7.74
CA LEU A 32 -2.95 -5.58 -6.79
C LEU A 32 -4.48 -5.50 -6.87
N ASP A 33 -5.14 -5.72 -5.74
CA ASP A 33 -6.59 -5.69 -5.62
C ASP A 33 -6.93 -4.86 -4.38
N ILE A 34 -7.51 -3.68 -4.62
CA ILE A 34 -7.85 -2.75 -3.55
C ILE A 34 -8.90 -3.35 -2.62
N LYS A 35 -9.81 -4.19 -3.14
CA LYS A 35 -10.83 -4.87 -2.33
C LYS A 35 -10.17 -5.86 -1.37
N GLN A 36 -9.20 -6.64 -1.84
CA GLN A 36 -8.44 -7.54 -0.95
C GLN A 36 -7.63 -6.78 0.11
N PHE A 37 -7.10 -5.61 -0.24
CA PHE A 37 -6.40 -4.76 0.72
C PHE A 37 -7.35 -4.25 1.81
N VAL A 38 -8.50 -3.66 1.45
CA VAL A 38 -9.43 -3.05 2.42
C VAL A 38 -10.33 -4.05 3.14
N ASN A 39 -10.46 -5.29 2.64
CA ASN A 39 -11.25 -6.34 3.27
C ASN A 39 -10.52 -6.94 4.47
N THR A 40 -10.55 -6.22 5.59
CA THR A 40 -9.98 -6.66 6.85
C THR A 40 -10.71 -6.01 8.03
N THR A 41 -10.84 -6.76 9.12
CA THR A 41 -11.34 -6.23 10.40
C THR A 41 -10.26 -5.49 11.19
N ARG A 42 -8.98 -5.65 10.80
CA ARG A 42 -7.87 -4.91 11.40
C ARG A 42 -7.90 -3.45 10.91
N GLN A 43 -7.39 -2.54 11.75
CA GLN A 43 -7.20 -1.15 11.37
C GLN A 43 -6.27 -1.03 10.15
N ILE A 44 -6.53 -0.03 9.32
CA ILE A 44 -5.62 0.39 8.25
C ILE A 44 -5.16 1.80 8.59
N TRP A 45 -3.87 1.96 8.83
CA TRP A 45 -3.25 3.22 9.20
C TRP A 45 -2.70 3.92 7.98
N THR A 46 -2.89 5.23 7.90
CA THR A 46 -2.12 6.07 6.99
C THR A 46 -0.79 6.39 7.67
N TYR A 47 0.31 5.91 7.09
CA TYR A 47 1.65 6.07 7.64
C TYR A 47 2.30 7.36 7.14
N ILE A 48 2.29 7.56 5.81
CA ILE A 48 2.73 8.80 5.15
C ILE A 48 1.58 9.36 4.32
N THR A 49 1.46 10.69 4.27
CA THR A 49 0.50 11.40 3.42
C THR A 49 1.09 12.68 2.84
N THR A 50 0.56 13.14 1.70
CA THR A 50 0.79 14.50 1.19
C THR A 50 -0.33 15.47 1.57
N SER A 51 -1.16 15.12 2.57
CA SER A 51 -2.15 16.03 3.13
C SER A 51 -1.50 17.09 4.03
N SER A 52 -2.31 17.95 4.66
CA SER A 52 -1.80 18.95 5.61
C SER A 52 -1.04 18.29 6.77
N ALA A 53 0.08 18.90 7.18
CA ALA A 53 0.85 18.53 8.36
C ALA A 53 0.06 18.59 9.68
N LEU A 54 -1.11 19.23 9.69
CA LEU A 54 -2.00 19.32 10.86
C LEU A 54 -2.78 18.03 11.13
N VAL A 55 -2.77 17.07 10.19
CA VAL A 55 -3.45 15.78 10.33
C VAL A 55 -2.50 14.74 10.90
N THR A 56 -2.88 14.08 11.99
CA THR A 56 -2.16 12.96 12.60
C THR A 56 -3.06 11.77 12.89
N CYS A 57 -2.48 10.60 13.11
CA CYS A 57 -3.18 9.38 13.55
C CYS A 57 -4.41 9.00 12.71
N GLU A 58 -4.33 9.16 11.38
CA GLU A 58 -5.42 8.79 10.47
C GLU A 58 -5.53 7.27 10.34
N VAL A 59 -6.71 6.73 10.65
CA VAL A 59 -7.01 5.30 10.64
C VAL A 59 -8.39 5.01 10.07
N ASP A 60 -8.44 3.96 9.25
CA ASP A 60 -9.67 3.41 8.69
C ASP A 60 -10.05 2.12 9.43
N ARG A 61 -11.31 2.04 9.86
CA ARG A 61 -11.94 0.82 10.42
C ARG A 61 -13.12 0.41 9.56
N MET A 62 -13.05 -0.79 9.00
CA MET A 62 -14.16 -1.36 8.22
C MET A 62 -15.42 -1.47 9.10
N ARG A 63 -16.57 -1.06 8.55
CA ARG A 63 -17.89 -1.19 9.17
C ARG A 63 -18.72 -2.29 8.52
N SER A 64 -18.79 -2.28 7.19
CA SER A 64 -19.45 -3.32 6.43
C SER A 64 -18.76 -3.52 5.08
N MET A 65 -18.82 -4.75 4.58
CA MET A 65 -18.30 -5.14 3.27
C MET A 65 -19.45 -5.70 2.43
N HIS A 66 -19.61 -5.16 1.23
CA HIS A 66 -20.57 -5.63 0.24
C HIS A 66 -19.85 -6.04 -1.05
N ARG A 67 -20.60 -6.59 -2.01
CA ARG A 67 -20.01 -7.09 -3.27
C ARG A 67 -19.23 -6.01 -4.03
N LEU A 68 -19.79 -4.81 -4.15
CA LEU A 68 -19.25 -3.69 -4.95
C LEU A 68 -18.92 -2.44 -4.13
N SER A 69 -19.08 -2.49 -2.81
CA SER A 69 -18.81 -1.34 -1.94
C SER A 69 -18.33 -1.75 -0.57
N ILE A 70 -17.67 -0.82 0.11
CA ILE A 70 -17.27 -0.90 1.50
C ILE A 70 -17.75 0.35 2.22
N SER A 71 -18.18 0.18 3.46
CA SER A 71 -18.39 1.29 4.39
C SER A 71 -17.35 1.18 5.48
N PHE A 72 -16.65 2.27 5.78
CA PHE A 72 -15.64 2.32 6.84
C PHE A 72 -15.73 3.64 7.59
N ARG A 73 -15.37 3.61 8.87
CA ARG A 73 -15.21 4.83 9.68
C ARG A 73 -13.75 5.23 9.61
N ARG A 74 -13.50 6.47 9.21
CA ARG A 74 -12.20 7.12 9.29
C ARG A 74 -12.13 7.97 10.55
N THR A 75 -11.12 7.75 11.35
CA THR A 75 -10.78 8.59 12.50
C THR A 75 -9.43 9.25 12.23
N PHE A 76 -9.28 10.53 12.55
CA PHE A 76 -8.00 11.24 12.46
C PHE A 76 -7.97 12.35 13.49
N VAL A 77 -6.79 12.86 13.83
CA VAL A 77 -6.62 14.03 14.67
C VAL A 77 -6.26 15.20 13.79
N TYR A 78 -7.01 16.30 13.88
CA TYR A 78 -6.74 17.53 13.17
C TYR A 78 -6.51 18.64 14.19
N ASN A 79 -5.30 19.21 14.20
CA ASN A 79 -4.91 20.25 15.15
C ASN A 79 -5.27 19.88 16.61
N GLY A 80 -4.91 18.66 17.03
CA GLY A 80 -5.20 18.13 18.37
C GLY A 80 -6.63 17.63 18.58
N THR A 81 -7.58 17.95 17.70
CA THR A 81 -8.97 17.54 17.82
C THR A 81 -9.25 16.24 17.07
N ARG A 82 -9.84 15.26 17.74
CA ARG A 82 -10.27 14.01 17.10
C ARG A 82 -11.49 14.25 16.20
N MET A 83 -11.34 13.87 14.94
CA MET A 83 -12.37 13.88 13.92
C MET A 83 -12.76 12.46 13.55
N ASP A 84 -14.04 12.26 13.26
CA ASP A 84 -14.61 10.98 12.87
C ASP A 84 -15.53 11.18 11.67
N MET A 85 -15.36 10.35 10.64
CA MET A 85 -16.13 10.44 9.39
C MET A 85 -16.56 9.05 8.93
N GLN A 86 -17.82 8.92 8.52
CA GLN A 86 -18.29 7.73 7.83
C GLN A 86 -18.00 7.87 6.34
N MET A 87 -17.25 6.92 5.79
CA MET A 87 -16.83 6.90 4.40
C MET A 87 -17.48 5.73 3.67
N ARG A 88 -17.78 5.95 2.39
CA ARG A 88 -18.23 4.88 1.47
C ARG A 88 -17.26 4.78 0.31
N GLY A 89 -16.73 3.58 0.08
CA GLY A 89 -15.93 3.25 -1.09
C GLY A 89 -16.72 2.39 -2.08
N VAL A 90 -16.60 2.68 -3.37
CA VAL A 90 -17.16 1.86 -4.46
C VAL A 90 -16.02 1.29 -5.27
N PHE A 91 -16.01 -0.03 -5.42
CA PHE A 91 -14.99 -0.74 -6.18
C PHE A 91 -15.28 -0.62 -7.67
N ASP A 92 -14.22 -0.42 -8.45
CA ASP A 92 -14.32 -0.54 -9.90
C ASP A 92 -14.50 -2.02 -10.29
N ARG A 93 -15.37 -2.28 -11.28
CA ARG A 93 -15.64 -3.65 -11.74
C ARG A 93 -14.52 -4.24 -12.59
N LEU A 94 -13.80 -3.39 -13.34
CA LEU A 94 -12.77 -3.81 -14.28
C LEU A 94 -11.38 -3.51 -13.73
N CYS A 95 -11.18 -2.31 -13.17
CA CYS A 95 -9.91 -1.86 -12.64
C CYS A 95 -9.77 -2.22 -11.15
N LYS A 96 -9.36 -3.47 -10.83
CA LYS A 96 -9.25 -3.96 -9.44
C LYS A 96 -8.34 -3.13 -8.52
N GLN A 97 -7.48 -2.26 -9.04
CA GLN A 97 -6.67 -1.34 -8.23
C GLN A 97 -7.43 -0.07 -7.80
N ARG A 98 -8.63 0.17 -8.33
CA ARG A 98 -9.36 1.42 -8.19
C ARG A 98 -10.59 1.27 -7.29
N MET A 99 -10.70 2.17 -6.33
CA MET A 99 -11.89 2.39 -5.52
C MET A 99 -12.15 3.90 -5.42
N THR A 100 -13.39 4.31 -5.64
CA THR A 100 -13.81 5.71 -5.50
C THR A 100 -14.42 5.95 -4.13
N LEU A 101 -13.94 6.97 -3.42
CA LEU A 101 -14.47 7.36 -2.11
C LEU A 101 -15.52 8.47 -2.24
N PHE A 102 -16.63 8.33 -1.52
CA PHE A 102 -17.67 9.35 -1.38
C PHE A 102 -17.63 9.90 0.05
N GLY A 103 -17.65 11.24 0.21
CA GLY A 103 -17.69 11.90 1.53
C GLY A 103 -16.84 13.16 1.72
N ARG A 104 -15.98 13.57 0.76
CA ARG A 104 -15.26 14.87 0.78
C ARG A 104 -15.12 15.43 -0.63
N ARG A 105 -15.03 16.77 -0.76
CA ARG A 105 -14.53 17.44 -1.97
C ARG A 105 -13.10 16.98 -2.24
N SER A 106 -12.85 16.49 -3.45
CA SER A 106 -11.61 15.84 -3.85
C SER A 106 -10.46 16.82 -4.01
N ASN A 107 -9.66 17.00 -2.95
CA ASN A 107 -8.27 17.43 -3.11
C ASN A 107 -7.41 16.19 -3.35
N ILE A 108 -6.67 16.18 -4.46
CA ILE A 108 -5.75 15.08 -4.80
C ILE A 108 -4.66 15.04 -3.74
N ARG A 109 -4.55 13.91 -3.04
CA ARG A 109 -3.45 13.59 -2.11
C ARG A 109 -3.00 12.15 -2.30
N TYR A 110 -1.77 11.87 -1.91
CA TYR A 110 -1.18 10.54 -1.95
C TYR A 110 -0.91 10.05 -0.53
N ASP A 111 -1.29 8.81 -0.26
CA ASP A 111 -1.15 8.18 1.05
C ASP A 111 -0.43 6.84 0.90
N LEU A 112 0.54 6.58 1.79
CA LEU A 112 1.04 5.23 2.05
C LEU A 112 0.27 4.69 3.25
N ARG A 113 -0.49 3.61 3.03
CA ARG A 113 -1.30 2.96 4.07
C ARG A 113 -0.86 1.53 4.35
N VAL A 114 -0.94 1.13 5.60
CA VAL A 114 -0.51 -0.19 6.08
C VAL A 114 -1.57 -0.80 6.99
N LYS A 115 -1.66 -2.13 7.00
CA LYS A 115 -2.56 -2.85 7.92
C LYS A 115 -1.93 -2.86 9.32
N ASN A 116 -2.77 -2.86 10.36
CA ASN A 116 -2.31 -2.94 11.74
C ASN A 116 -1.45 -4.19 12.00
N SER A 117 -1.74 -5.29 11.33
CA SER A 117 -0.97 -6.54 11.43
C SER A 117 0.47 -6.42 10.92
N SER A 118 0.80 -5.35 10.21
CA SER A 118 2.14 -5.08 9.69
C SER A 118 2.70 -3.75 10.21
N ILE A 119 2.11 -3.14 11.24
CA ILE A 119 2.46 -1.77 11.65
C ILE A 119 3.80 -1.67 12.39
N ASP A 120 4.15 -2.73 13.13
CA ASP A 120 5.43 -2.83 13.85
C ASP A 120 6.60 -3.04 12.88
N ARG A 121 6.28 -3.49 11.67
CA ARG A 121 7.21 -3.54 10.55
C ARG A 121 7.10 -2.20 9.83
N ARG A 122 8.22 -1.48 9.71
CA ARG A 122 8.25 -0.26 8.88
C ARG A 122 7.70 -0.58 7.48
N PRO A 123 7.03 0.38 6.80
CA PRO A 123 6.57 0.17 5.44
C PRO A 123 7.67 -0.37 4.53
N HIS A 124 7.31 -1.35 3.69
CA HIS A 124 8.26 -1.95 2.76
C HIS A 124 8.88 -0.86 1.86
N PRO A 125 10.20 -0.90 1.59
CA PRO A 125 10.87 0.10 0.75
C PRO A 125 10.20 0.32 -0.60
N ASP A 126 9.70 -0.73 -1.23
CA ASP A 126 9.00 -0.63 -2.53
C ASP A 126 7.71 0.21 -2.45
N CYS A 127 6.95 0.14 -1.35
CA CYS A 127 5.77 0.96 -1.16
C CYS A 127 6.15 2.44 -1.06
N ARG A 128 7.25 2.73 -0.35
CA ARG A 128 7.78 4.08 -0.17
C ARG A 128 8.34 4.62 -1.48
N TYR A 129 9.09 3.80 -2.24
CA TYR A 129 9.56 4.14 -3.58
C TYR A 129 8.39 4.45 -4.54
N TYR A 130 7.34 3.63 -4.54
CA TYR A 130 6.16 3.88 -5.37
C TYR A 130 5.48 5.20 -5.00
N LEU A 131 5.32 5.49 -3.70
CA LEU A 131 4.77 6.76 -3.23
C LEU A 131 5.56 7.96 -3.78
N TYR A 132 6.88 7.95 -3.62
CA TYR A 132 7.75 9.04 -4.08
C TYR A 132 7.62 9.30 -5.58
N ARG A 133 7.49 8.23 -6.36
CA ARG A 133 7.31 8.35 -7.79
C ARG A 133 5.99 9.01 -8.18
N VAL A 134 4.90 8.76 -7.44
CA VAL A 134 3.56 9.27 -7.80
C VAL A 134 3.23 10.62 -7.18
N MET A 135 3.85 10.99 -6.05
CA MET A 135 3.54 12.24 -5.36
C MET A 135 4.09 13.50 -6.04
N GLY A 136 5.10 13.36 -6.91
CA GLY A 136 5.71 14.49 -7.62
C GLY A 136 6.35 15.50 -6.66
N PRO A 137 6.16 16.83 -6.86
CA PRO A 137 6.81 17.86 -6.04
C PRO A 137 6.13 18.11 -4.68
N ARG A 138 5.12 17.31 -4.30
CA ARG A 138 4.38 17.52 -3.05
C ARG A 138 5.27 17.17 -1.86
N THR A 139 5.02 17.82 -0.72
CA THR A 139 5.68 17.46 0.54
C THR A 139 4.99 16.25 1.18
N GLU A 140 5.78 15.34 1.76
CA GLU A 140 5.26 14.23 2.56
C GLU A 140 5.25 14.56 4.06
N HIS A 141 4.33 13.93 4.78
CA HIS A 141 4.25 13.97 6.23
C HIS A 141 4.07 12.54 6.75
N THR A 142 4.94 12.13 7.67
CA THR A 142 4.74 10.90 8.45
C THR A 142 3.76 11.22 9.57
N ILE A 143 2.56 10.64 9.52
CA ILE A 143 1.45 11.00 10.41
C ILE A 143 1.08 9.90 11.42
N TYR A 144 1.70 8.73 11.29
CA TYR A 144 1.58 7.64 12.24
C TYR A 144 2.77 7.62 13.20
N THR A 145 2.48 7.49 14.49
CA THR A 145 3.43 7.11 15.53
C THR A 145 2.81 5.98 16.38
N PRO A 146 3.60 5.19 17.14
CA PRO A 146 3.05 4.17 18.02
C PRO A 146 1.99 4.70 19.00
N ASP A 147 2.10 5.96 19.43
CA ASP A 147 1.13 6.62 20.32
C ASP A 147 -0.27 6.73 19.71
N CYS A 148 -0.39 6.75 18.38
CA CYS A 148 -1.67 6.80 17.71
C CYS A 148 -2.59 5.63 18.11
N GLN A 149 -2.03 4.45 18.42
CA GLN A 149 -2.80 3.30 18.91
C GLN A 149 -3.58 3.64 20.19
N ARG A 150 -2.98 4.43 21.08
CA ARG A 150 -3.61 4.90 22.32
C ARG A 150 -4.62 6.00 22.02
N VAL A 151 -4.22 7.01 21.25
CA VAL A 151 -5.04 8.19 20.93
C VAL A 151 -6.40 7.80 20.34
N VAL A 152 -6.44 6.85 19.41
CA VAL A 152 -7.72 6.45 18.76
C VAL A 152 -8.55 5.48 19.60
N SER A 153 -7.95 4.86 20.61
CA SER A 153 -8.60 3.90 21.52
C SER A 153 -9.27 4.57 22.71
N LEU A 154 -8.82 5.76 23.10
CA LEU A 154 -9.50 6.59 24.10
C LEU A 154 -10.94 6.85 23.63
N ARG A 155 -11.90 6.39 24.43
CA ARG A 155 -13.30 6.81 24.29
C ARG A 155 -13.36 8.25 24.78
N GLN A 156 -14.02 9.13 24.02
CA GLN A 156 -14.43 10.41 24.59
C GLN A 156 -15.44 10.06 25.70
N GLY A 157 -15.07 10.40 26.94
CA GLY A 157 -15.96 10.31 28.10
C GLY A 157 -17.07 11.34 28.01
#